data_AF-A0A4S8NW13-F1
#
_entry.id   AF-A0A4S8NW13-F1
#
_cell.length_a   1.000
_cell.length_b   1.000
_cell.length_c   1.000
_cell.angle_alpha   90.00
_cell.angle_beta   90.00
_cell.angle_gamma   90.00
#
_symmetry.space_group_name_H-M   'P 1'
#
loop_
_entity.id
_entity.type
_entity.pdbx_description
1 polymer ?
#
loop_
_entity_poly.entity_id
_entity_poly.type
_entity_poly.pdbx_seq_one_letter_code
_entity_poly.pdbx_strand_id
1 'polypeptide(L)' 'MDRALAALTANGRTKTEAVRYALLHAYRDEVIRQAREDSERLAADPDDRAEMLAIQRFLGLLD' A
#
# COMPACT_ATOMS: atom_id res chain seq x y z
N MET A 1 11.94 -16.40 13.23
CA MET A 1 12.52 -15.05 13.38
C MET A 1 14.02 -15.06 13.12
N ASP A 2 14.78 -15.98 13.72
CA ASP A 2 16.26 -15.98 13.62
C ASP A 2 16.82 -16.10 12.19
N ARG A 3 16.23 -16.93 11.32
CA ARG A 3 16.66 -17.03 9.91
C ARG A 3 16.43 -15.73 9.13
N ALA A 4 15.29 -15.08 9.36
CA ALA A 4 14.98 -13.80 8.70
C ALA A 4 15.92 -12.69 9.19
N LEU A 5 16.20 -12.66 10.50
CA LEU A 5 17.15 -11.71 11.06
C LEU A 5 18.55 -11.95 10.49
N ALA A 6 19.00 -13.22 10.44
CA ALA A 6 20.29 -13.59 9.87
C ALA A 6 20.42 -13.16 8.39
N ALA A 7 19.37 -13.36 7.59
CA ALA A 7 19.35 -12.90 6.20
C ALA A 7 19.42 -11.37 6.10
N LEU A 8 18.67 -10.65 6.95
CA LEU A 8 18.64 -9.19 6.94
C LEU A 8 19.94 -8.55 7.48
N THR A 9 20.74 -9.28 8.25
CA THR A 9 22.04 -8.84 8.77
C THR A 9 23.23 -9.38 7.96
N ALA A 10 23.01 -10.24 6.97
CA ALA A 10 24.08 -10.93 6.23
C ALA A 10 25.07 -9.97 5.53
N ASN A 11 24.64 -8.74 5.23
CA ASN A 11 25.45 -7.69 4.60
C ASN A 11 26.10 -6.73 5.60
N GLY A 12 26.16 -7.09 6.90
CA GLY A 12 26.78 -6.28 7.95
C GLY A 12 25.84 -5.29 8.64
N ARG A 13 24.54 -5.29 8.33
CA ARG A 13 23.55 -4.52 9.09
C ARG A 13 23.49 -4.98 10.54
N THR A 14 23.33 -4.04 11.45
CA THR A 14 23.00 -4.34 12.84
C THR A 14 21.59 -4.93 12.95
N LYS A 15 21.33 -5.66 14.04
CA LYS A 15 19.99 -6.19 14.33
C LYS A 15 18.93 -5.08 14.39
N THR A 16 19.29 -3.93 14.96
CA THR A 16 18.38 -2.77 15.06
C THR A 16 18.02 -2.22 13.68
N GLU A 17 18.99 -2.11 12.76
CA GLU A 17 18.72 -1.69 11.38
C GLU A 17 17.87 -2.71 10.64
N ALA A 18 18.13 -4.00 10.82
CA ALA A 18 17.31 -5.08 10.23
C ALA A 18 15.85 -5.02 10.71
N VAL A 19 15.63 -4.81 12.01
CA VAL A 19 14.28 -4.69 12.59
C VAL A 19 13.60 -3.41 12.11
N ARG A 20 14.29 -2.27 12.11
CA ARG A 20 13.74 -1.01 11.58
C ARG A 20 13.35 -1.15 10.11
N TYR A 21 14.21 -1.76 9.32
CA TYR A 21 13.96 -2.04 7.90
C TYR A 21 12.70 -2.88 7.72
N ALA A 22 12.61 -4.01 8.43
CA ALA A 22 11.48 -4.92 8.34
C ALA A 22 10.16 -4.25 8.77
N LEU A 23 10.19 -3.44 9.84
CA LEU A 23 9.00 -2.72 10.31
C LEU A 23 8.49 -1.71 9.29
N LEU A 24 9.38 -0.90 8.71
CA LEU A 24 9.01 0.09 7.69
C LEU A 24 8.49 -0.57 6.41
N HIS A 25 9.07 -1.70 6.00
CA HIS A 25 8.59 -2.45 4.84
C HIS A 25 7.21 -3.06 5.10
N ALA A 26 7.02 -3.69 6.26
CA ALA A 26 5.72 -4.24 6.63
C ALA A 26 4.63 -3.17 6.67
N TYR A 27 4.92 -1.99 7.24
CA TYR A 27 3.99 -0.87 7.25
C TYR A 27 3.66 -0.37 5.83
N ARG A 28 4.67 -0.25 4.96
CA ARG A 28 4.45 0.12 3.55
C ARG A 28 3.54 -0.88 2.83
N ASP A 29 3.78 -2.17 3.02
CA ASP A 29 3.01 -3.22 2.36
C ASP A 29 1.54 -3.20 2.84
N GLU A 30 1.32 -2.90 4.12
CA GLU A 30 -0.02 -2.72 4.69
C GLU A 30 -0.76 -1.53 4.07
N VAL A 31 -0.10 -0.38 3.91
CA VAL A 31 -0.68 0.79 3.24
C VAL A 31 -1.04 0.49 1.79
N ILE A 32 -0.18 -0.23 1.07
CA ILE A 32 -0.45 -0.63 -0.32
C ILE A 32 -1.64 -1.60 -0.39
N ARG A 33 -1.72 -2.57 0.54
CA ARG A 33 -2.84 -3.51 0.65
C ARG A 33 -4.15 -2.76 0.88
N GLN A 34 -4.16 -1.83 1.82
CA GLN A 34 -5.34 -0.99 2.12
C GLN A 34 -5.77 -0.18 0.90
N ALA A 35 -4.84 0.50 0.22
CA ALA A 35 -5.16 1.28 -0.98
C ALA A 35 -5.76 0.41 -2.10
N ARG A 36 -5.29 -0.83 -2.24
CA ARG A 36 -5.87 -1.78 -3.20
C ARG A 36 -7.29 -2.19 -2.80
N GLU A 37 -7.52 -2.54 -1.55
CA GLU A 37 -8.84 -2.90 -1.03
C GLU A 37 -9.84 -1.74 -1.17
N ASP A 38 -9.39 -0.51 -0.92
CA ASP A 38 -10.19 0.69 -1.14
C ASP A 38 -10.53 0.91 -2.61
N SER A 39 -9.57 0.69 -3.53
CA SER A 39 -9.84 0.74 -4.96
C SER A 39 -10.84 -0.33 -5.42
N GLU A 40 -10.74 -1.54 -4.88
CA GLU A 40 -11.67 -2.64 -5.19
C GLU A 40 -13.08 -2.33 -4.65
N ARG A 41 -13.17 -1.72 -3.46
CA ARG A 41 -14.43 -1.24 -2.87
C ARG A 41 -15.08 -0.13 -3.69
N LEU A 42 -14.34 0.92 -4.03
CA LEU A 42 -14.82 2.01 -4.90
C LEU A 42 -15.27 1.49 -6.26
N ALA A 43 -14.58 0.49 -6.80
CA ALA A 43 -14.99 -0.16 -8.04
C ALA A 43 -16.22 -1.04 -7.87
N ALA A 44 -16.55 -1.54 -6.68
CA ALA A 44 -17.71 -2.39 -6.45
C ALA A 44 -18.98 -1.59 -6.07
N ASP A 45 -18.85 -0.32 -5.70
CA ASP A 45 -19.95 0.54 -5.28
C ASP A 45 -20.50 1.38 -6.46
N PRO A 46 -21.76 1.17 -6.89
CA PRO A 46 -22.38 1.96 -7.97
C PRO A 46 -22.50 3.45 -7.66
N ASP A 47 -22.65 3.84 -6.40
CA ASP A 47 -22.78 5.24 -5.99
C ASP A 47 -21.42 5.93 -6.04
N ASP A 48 -20.36 5.29 -5.54
CA ASP A 48 -18.99 5.79 -5.66
C ASP A 48 -18.55 5.93 -7.12
N ARG A 49 -18.94 4.98 -8.00
CA ARG A 49 -18.71 5.09 -9.44
C ARG A 49 -19.43 6.29 -10.05
N ALA A 50 -20.66 6.58 -9.63
CA ALA A 50 -21.42 7.73 -10.10
C ALA A 50 -20.79 9.04 -9.63
N GLU A 51 -20.31 9.12 -8.39
CA GLU A 51 -19.56 10.27 -7.87
C GLU A 51 -18.25 10.49 -8.62
N MET A 52 -17.48 9.42 -8.87
CA MET A 52 -16.21 9.50 -9.57
C MET A 52 -16.39 9.94 -11.04
N LEU A 53 -17.45 9.47 -11.71
CA LEU A 53 -17.85 9.94 -13.04
C LEU A 53 -18.27 11.42 -13.03
N ALA A 54 -19.00 11.87 -12.01
CA ALA A 54 -19.38 13.27 -11.87
C ALA A 54 -18.15 14.18 -11.69
N ILE A 55 -17.17 13.75 -10.88
CA ILE A 55 -15.89 14.45 -10.70
C ILE A 55 -15.10 14.48 -12.01
N GLN A 56 -14.99 13.36 -12.73
CA GLN A 56 -14.27 13.29 -14.00
C GLN A 56 -14.90 14.19 -15.08
N ARG A 57 -16.24 14.28 -15.14
CA ARG A 57 -16.96 15.21 -16.02
C ARG A 57 -16.73 16.67 -15.62
N PHE A 58 -16.78 16.99 -14.32
CA PHE A 58 -16.49 18.35 -13.84
C PHE A 58 -15.06 18.79 -14.19
N LEU A 59 -14.10 17.87 -14.11
CA LEU A 59 -12.70 18.10 -14.47
C LEU A 59 -12.42 18.07 -15.98
N GLY A 60 -13.40 17.74 -16.82
CA GLY A 60 -13.25 17.64 -18.28
C GLY A 60 -12.38 16.46 -18.74
N LEU A 61 -12.30 15.39 -17.94
CA LEU A 61 -11.52 14.18 -18.24
C LEU A 61 -12.31 13.13 -19.04
N LEU A 62 -13.63 13.26 -19.06
CA LEU A 62 -14.54 12.44 -19.88
C LEU A 62 -15.59 13.35 -20.50
N ASP A 63 -15.68 13.32 -21.84
CA ASP A 63 -16.71 13.97 -22.65
C ASP A 63 -18.01 13.14 -22.67
#